data_AF-A0A8T6UG27-F1
#
_entry.id   AF-A0A8T6UG27-F1
#
_cell.length_a   1.000
_cell.length_b   1.000
_cell.length_c   1.000
_cell.angle_alpha   90.00
_cell.angle_beta   90.00
_cell.angle_gamma   90.00
#
_symmetry.space_group_name_H-M   'P 1'
#
loop_
_entity.id
_entity.type
_entity.pdbx_description
1 polymer ?
#
loop_
_entity_poly.entity_id
_entity_poly.type
_entity_poly.pdbx_seq_one_letter_code
_entity_poly.pdbx_strand_id
1 'polypeptide(L)'
;MEPEDLERRNPWWRRVEAIEEDFHVVEFESHEPKWDPDVRRSLHFEQDRVFTLRGPRQVGKTTLLKLLLRDVLGSDAHPRSALYLSCDLFQDPGEIVSAVDAYLESSRTVPGEERRLLLLDEVTSVRDWDRGVKHMVDRGALVAST
;
A
#
# COMPACT_ATOMS: atom_id res chain seq x y z
N MET A 1 -13.38 -7.20 7.03
CA MET A 1 -12.08 -7.20 7.73
C MET A 1 -12.22 -6.20 8.86
N GLU A 2 -11.86 -6.57 10.08
CA GLU A 2 -12.04 -5.69 11.22
C GLU A 2 -10.94 -4.60 11.25
N PRO A 3 -11.21 -3.40 11.80
CA PRO A 3 -10.19 -2.34 11.92
C PRO A 3 -8.92 -2.79 12.66
N GLU A 4 -9.06 -3.68 13.65
CA GLU A 4 -7.94 -4.25 14.40
C GLU A 4 -7.01 -5.11 13.52
N ASP A 5 -7.55 -5.78 12.51
CA ASP A 5 -6.77 -6.56 11.55
C ASP A 5 -5.91 -5.65 10.66
N LEU A 6 -6.46 -4.49 10.27
CA LEU A 6 -5.73 -3.50 9.49
C LEU A 6 -4.60 -2.90 10.31
N GLU A 7 -4.84 -2.52 11.56
CA GLU A 7 -3.80 -1.98 12.46
C GLU A 7 -2.68 -2.99 12.73
N ARG A 8 -3.01 -4.28 12.90
CA ARG A 8 -2.01 -5.32 13.06
C ARG A 8 -1.08 -5.45 11.84
N ARG A 9 -1.64 -5.28 10.64
CA ARG A 9 -0.89 -5.34 9.37
C ARG A 9 -0.12 -4.04 9.07
N ASN A 10 -0.53 -2.93 9.68
CA ASN A 10 0.01 -1.59 9.47
C ASN A 10 0.50 -1.00 10.81
N PRO A 11 1.50 -1.60 11.47
CA PRO A 11 1.97 -1.16 12.80
C PRO A 11 2.47 0.29 12.82
N TRP A 12 2.91 0.81 11.66
CA TRP A 12 3.31 2.21 11.49
C TRP A 12 2.19 3.21 11.79
N TRP A 13 0.91 2.81 11.71
CA TRP A 13 -0.20 3.68 12.09
C TRP A 13 -0.18 4.12 13.55
N ARG A 14 0.44 3.33 14.43
CA ARG A 14 0.62 3.66 15.85
C ARG A 14 1.99 4.29 16.12
N ARG A 15 3.01 3.84 15.40
CA ARG A 15 4.40 4.23 15.58
C ARG A 15 5.14 4.17 14.24
N VAL A 16 5.37 5.32 13.62
CA VAL A 16 5.95 5.42 12.27
C VAL A 16 7.22 4.60 12.12
N GLU A 17 8.08 4.58 13.13
CA GLU A 17 9.37 3.88 13.16
C GLU A 17 9.23 2.35 13.03
N ALA A 18 8.02 1.80 13.21
CA ALA A 18 7.76 0.37 13.01
C ALA A 18 8.06 -0.09 11.57
N ILE A 19 8.09 0.83 10.59
CA ILE A 19 8.50 0.50 9.23
C ILE A 19 9.99 0.10 9.13
N GLU A 20 10.85 0.64 10.00
CA GLU A 20 12.29 0.30 10.02
C GLU A 20 12.56 -1.09 10.58
N GLU A 21 11.56 -1.69 11.25
CA GLU A 21 11.61 -3.06 11.78
C GLU A 21 11.00 -4.08 10.80
N ASP A 22 10.44 -3.63 9.67
CA ASP A 22 9.88 -4.52 8.64
C ASP A 22 10.99 -5.40 8.06
N PHE A 23 10.70 -6.70 7.92
CA PHE A 23 11.65 -7.70 7.43
C PHE A 23 12.32 -7.28 6.11
N HIS A 24 11.56 -6.77 5.15
CA HIS A 24 12.10 -6.41 3.83
C HIS A 24 12.92 -5.12 3.88
N VAL A 25 12.57 -4.20 4.78
CA VAL A 25 13.32 -2.96 4.99
C VAL A 25 14.66 -3.27 5.67
N VAL A 26 14.66 -4.08 6.73
CA VAL A 26 15.89 -4.53 7.41
C VAL A 26 16.78 -5.32 6.46
N GLU A 27 16.21 -6.25 5.70
CA GLU A 27 16.96 -7.02 4.70
C GLU A 27 17.60 -6.07 3.68
N PHE A 28 16.84 -5.14 3.10
CA PHE A 28 17.37 -4.14 2.18
C PHE A 28 18.50 -3.31 2.80
N GLU A 29 18.36 -2.91 4.07
CA GLU A 29 19.37 -2.09 4.73
C GLU A 29 20.68 -2.83 4.99
N SER A 30 20.63 -4.15 5.17
CA SER A 30 21.82 -4.98 5.41
C SER A 30 22.70 -5.24 4.18
N HIS A 31 22.23 -4.90 2.96
CA HIS A 31 22.93 -5.22 1.71
C HIS A 31 23.56 -3.99 1.03
N GLU A 32 24.72 -4.21 0.41
CA GLU A 32 25.40 -3.26 -0.49
C GLU A 32 25.83 -3.98 -1.78
N PRO A 33 25.66 -3.37 -2.97
CA PRO A 33 25.06 -2.05 -3.21
C PRO A 33 23.54 -2.04 -3.00
N LYS A 34 22.98 -0.85 -2.72
CA LYS A 34 21.53 -0.67 -2.56
C LYS A 34 20.81 -0.93 -3.88
N TRP A 35 19.77 -1.75 -3.82
CA TRP A 35 18.91 -2.04 -4.97
C TRP A 35 17.97 -0.85 -5.26
N ASP A 36 18.21 -0.16 -6.37
CA ASP A 36 17.37 0.96 -6.83
C ASP A 36 16.92 0.72 -8.28
N PRO A 37 15.77 0.06 -8.51
CA PRO A 37 15.32 -0.26 -9.86
C PRO A 37 14.74 0.97 -10.56
N ASP A 38 14.99 1.12 -11.87
CA ASP A 38 14.50 2.27 -12.65
C ASP A 38 12.98 2.46 -12.58
N VAL A 39 12.21 1.39 -12.38
CA VAL A 39 10.75 1.47 -12.21
C VAL A 39 10.37 2.37 -11.03
N ARG A 40 11.17 2.42 -9.94
CA ARG A 40 10.92 3.31 -8.81
C ARG A 40 10.88 4.78 -9.25
N ARG A 41 11.77 5.15 -10.18
CA ARG A 41 11.88 6.53 -10.72
C ARG A 41 10.74 6.89 -11.67
N SER A 42 10.02 5.89 -12.20
CA SER A 42 8.87 6.08 -13.09
C SER A 42 7.53 6.18 -12.34
N LEU A 43 7.51 5.93 -11.04
CA LEU A 43 6.32 6.02 -10.21
C LEU A 43 6.14 7.46 -9.73
N HIS A 44 5.10 8.09 -10.25
CA HIS A 44 4.75 9.49 -10.03
C HIS A 44 3.39 9.55 -9.31
N PHE A 45 3.38 9.98 -8.06
CA PHE A 45 2.21 9.94 -7.17
C PHE A 45 1.49 11.28 -7.02
N GLU A 46 1.78 12.26 -7.89
CA GLU A 46 1.19 13.61 -7.87
C GLU A 46 -0.27 13.63 -8.38
N GLN A 47 -0.75 12.52 -8.94
CA GLN A 47 -2.09 12.38 -9.51
C GLN A 47 -2.72 11.05 -9.12
N ASP A 48 -4.06 10.99 -9.04
CA ASP A 48 -4.80 9.78 -8.71
C ASP A 48 -4.62 8.77 -9.85
N ARG A 49 -3.81 7.73 -9.59
CA ARG A 49 -3.41 6.73 -10.58
C ARG A 49 -3.36 5.34 -9.95
N VAL A 50 -3.74 4.36 -10.75
CA VAL A 50 -3.54 2.93 -10.43
C VAL A 50 -2.32 2.44 -11.19
N PHE A 51 -1.31 1.99 -10.46
CA PHE A 51 -0.12 1.37 -11.02
C PHE A 51 -0.18 -0.14 -10.83
N THR A 52 0.30 -0.89 -11.83
CA THR A 52 0.50 -2.34 -11.69
C THR A 52 1.97 -2.66 -11.82
N LEU A 53 2.58 -3.15 -10.74
CA LEU A 53 3.96 -3.59 -10.72
C LEU A 53 4.01 -5.08 -11.06
N ARG A 54 4.63 -5.45 -12.19
CA ARG A 54 4.73 -6.84 -12.65
C ARG A 54 6.18 -7.26 -12.83
N GLY A 55 6.44 -8.54 -12.58
CA GLY A 55 7.75 -9.15 -12.78
C GLY A 55 7.85 -10.54 -12.15
N PRO A 56 8.91 -11.31 -12.47
CA PRO A 56 9.14 -12.65 -11.92
C PRO A 56 9.14 -12.70 -10.38
N ARG A 57 9.05 -13.90 -9.79
CA ARG A 57 9.22 -14.06 -8.35
C ARG A 57 10.64 -13.63 -7.94
N GLN A 58 10.78 -13.12 -6.72
CA GLN A 58 12.08 -12.76 -6.10
C GLN A 58 12.87 -11.64 -6.80
N VAL A 59 12.20 -10.77 -7.57
CA VAL A 59 12.84 -9.58 -8.20
C VAL A 59 12.75 -8.31 -7.35
N GLY A 60 12.34 -8.42 -6.08
CA GLY A 60 12.26 -7.27 -5.15
C GLY A 60 10.96 -6.47 -5.18
N LYS A 61 9.88 -6.98 -5.78
CA LYS A 61 8.60 -6.23 -5.87
C LYS A 61 8.04 -5.82 -4.50
N THR A 62 7.92 -6.76 -3.57
CA THR A 62 7.48 -6.50 -2.19
C THR A 62 8.41 -5.51 -1.50
N THR A 63 9.73 -5.68 -1.64
CA THR A 63 10.74 -4.74 -1.14
C THR A 63 10.51 -3.33 -1.68
N LEU A 64 10.25 -3.17 -2.98
CA LEU A 64 9.93 -1.85 -3.56
C LEU A 64 8.67 -1.24 -2.95
N LEU A 65 7.60 -2.01 -2.77
CA LEU A 65 6.38 -1.51 -2.12
C LEU A 65 6.66 -1.05 -0.68
N LYS A 66 7.48 -1.81 0.07
CA LYS A 66 7.88 -1.45 1.44
C LYS A 66 8.78 -0.21 1.49
N LEU A 67 9.67 -0.04 0.52
CA LEU A 67 10.49 1.17 0.41
C LEU A 67 9.65 2.39 0.05
N LEU A 68 8.66 2.26 -0.85
CA LEU A 68 7.71 3.34 -1.16
C LEU A 68 6.88 3.73 0.07
N LEU A 69 6.41 2.73 0.83
CA LEU A 69 5.74 2.95 2.10
C LEU A 69 6.63 3.72 3.08
N ARG A 70 7.89 3.30 3.22
CA ARG A 70 8.88 3.99 4.07
C ARG A 70 9.12 5.43 3.63
N ASP A 71 9.26 5.68 2.33
CA ASP A 71 9.46 7.03 1.80
C ASP A 71 8.30 7.97 2.15
N VAL A 72 7.05 7.49 2.01
CA VAL A 72 5.85 8.27 2.38
C VAL A 72 5.79 8.53 3.87
N LEU A 73 6.08 7.52 4.69
CA LEU A 73 6.05 7.66 6.15
C LEU A 73 7.15 8.60 6.68
N GLY A 74 8.26 8.76 5.95
CA GLY A 74 9.37 9.64 6.31
C GLY A 74 9.16 11.12 6.00
N SER A 75 8.07 11.51 5.30
CA SER A 75 7.86 12.88 4.82
C SER A 75 6.92 13.74 5.68
N ASP A 76 6.89 13.53 7.01
CA ASP A 76 5.93 14.14 7.96
C ASP A 76 4.44 13.88 7.59
N ALA A 77 4.20 12.85 6.78
CA ALA A 77 2.87 12.42 6.36
C ALA A 77 2.09 11.81 7.52
N HIS A 78 0.76 11.94 7.51
CA HIS A 78 -0.09 11.25 8.48
C HIS A 78 0.10 9.74 8.32
N PRO A 79 0.36 8.95 9.38
CA PRO A 79 0.71 7.52 9.23
C PRO A 79 -0.34 6.68 8.50
N ARG A 80 -1.63 7.04 8.65
CA ARG A 80 -2.76 6.44 7.92
C ARG A 80 -2.92 6.91 6.48
N SER A 81 -2.11 7.83 5.96
CA SER A 81 -2.12 8.16 4.53
C SER A 81 -1.50 7.05 3.69
N ALA A 82 -0.84 6.05 4.29
CA ALA A 82 -0.39 4.85 3.61
C ALA A 82 -1.04 3.58 4.17
N LEU A 83 -1.56 2.75 3.25
CA LEU A 83 -2.11 1.42 3.53
C LEU A 83 -1.27 0.37 2.81
N TYR A 84 -0.88 -0.68 3.52
CA TYR A 84 -0.32 -1.90 2.95
C TYR A 84 -1.24 -3.09 3.23
N LEU A 85 -1.55 -3.85 2.19
CA LEU A 85 -2.29 -5.10 2.26
C LEU A 85 -1.54 -6.18 1.46
N SER A 86 -1.17 -7.28 2.13
CA SER A 86 -0.89 -8.54 1.43
C SER A 86 -2.22 -9.24 1.13
N CYS A 87 -2.46 -9.51 -0.15
CA CYS A 87 -3.66 -10.15 -0.66
C CYS A 87 -3.53 -11.68 -0.75
N ASP A 88 -2.44 -12.28 -0.25
CA ASP A 88 -2.20 -13.73 -0.34
C ASP A 88 -3.35 -14.60 0.20
N LEU A 89 -4.05 -14.10 1.22
CA LEU A 89 -5.15 -14.80 1.87
C LEU A 89 -6.54 -14.38 1.35
N PHE A 90 -6.59 -13.43 0.42
CA PHE A 90 -7.86 -12.90 -0.05
C PHE A 90 -8.50 -13.89 -1.03
N GLN A 91 -9.79 -14.16 -0.88
CA GLN A 91 -10.49 -15.19 -1.66
C GLN A 91 -11.13 -14.63 -2.94
N ASP A 92 -11.63 -13.40 -2.88
CA ASP A 92 -12.36 -12.78 -3.98
C ASP A 92 -12.21 -11.24 -3.99
N PRO A 93 -12.57 -10.58 -5.10
CA PRO A 93 -12.43 -9.13 -5.22
C PRO A 93 -13.22 -8.33 -4.17
N GLY A 94 -14.29 -8.90 -3.62
CA GLY A 94 -15.10 -8.30 -2.56
C GLY A 94 -14.32 -8.13 -1.25
N GLU A 95 -13.35 -9.01 -0.96
CA GLU A 95 -12.48 -8.85 0.21
C GLU A 95 -11.51 -7.68 0.03
N ILE A 96 -11.03 -7.42 -1.19
CA ILE A 96 -10.24 -6.21 -1.52
C ILE A 96 -11.08 -4.97 -1.25
N VAL A 97 -12.30 -4.92 -1.81
CA VAL A 97 -13.22 -3.80 -1.61
C VAL A 97 -13.52 -3.59 -0.13
N SER A 98 -13.84 -4.65 0.61
CA SER A 98 -14.17 -4.58 2.03
C SER A 98 -12.99 -4.11 2.88
N ALA A 99 -11.77 -4.54 2.58
CA ALA A 99 -10.57 -4.11 3.30
C ALA A 99 -10.25 -2.63 3.04
N VAL A 100 -10.41 -2.17 1.80
CA VAL A 100 -10.20 -0.77 1.43
C VAL A 100 -11.29 0.13 2.00
N ASP A 101 -12.57 -0.27 1.95
CA ASP A 101 -13.67 0.49 2.57
C ASP A 101 -13.45 0.65 4.09
N ALA A 102 -13.07 -0.43 4.79
CA ALA A 102 -12.72 -0.37 6.21
C ALA A 102 -11.53 0.55 6.50
N TYR A 103 -10.52 0.56 5.62
CA TYR A 103 -9.41 1.51 5.72
C TYR A 103 -9.87 2.96 5.53
N LEU A 104 -10.68 3.24 4.51
CA LEU A 104 -11.20 4.59 4.23
C LEU A 104 -12.01 5.13 5.41
N GLU A 105 -12.83 4.28 6.05
CA GLU A 105 -13.55 4.65 7.27
C GLU A 105 -12.62 4.96 8.44
N SER A 106 -11.55 4.18 8.62
CA SER A 106 -10.58 4.36 9.70
C SER A 106 -9.56 5.49 9.45
N SER A 107 -9.47 6.01 8.22
CA SER A 107 -8.50 7.04 7.79
C SER A 107 -9.13 8.42 7.59
N ARG A 108 -10.33 8.65 8.16
CA ARG A 108 -11.00 9.97 8.16
C ARG A 108 -10.23 11.07 8.90
N THR A 109 -9.22 10.71 9.70
CA THR A 109 -8.34 11.68 10.38
C THR A 109 -7.21 12.19 9.48
N VAL A 110 -6.97 11.55 8.32
CA VAL A 110 -6.01 12.02 7.34
C VAL A 110 -6.54 13.33 6.74
N PRO A 111 -5.75 14.43 6.73
CA PRO A 111 -6.15 15.68 6.10
C PRO A 111 -6.58 15.50 4.65
N GLY A 112 -7.58 16.24 4.21
CA GLY A 112 -8.18 16.10 2.87
C GLY A 112 -7.22 16.41 1.72
N GLU A 113 -6.26 17.29 1.96
CA GLU A 113 -5.19 17.63 1.03
C GLU A 113 -4.11 16.55 0.93
N GLU A 114 -4.05 15.62 1.89
CA GLU A 114 -3.03 14.59 1.94
C GLU A 114 -3.44 13.37 1.08
N ARG A 115 -2.59 13.03 0.12
CA ARG A 115 -2.84 11.94 -0.81
C ARG A 115 -2.64 10.61 -0.11
N ARG A 116 -3.56 9.66 -0.35
CA ARG A 116 -3.48 8.31 0.21
C ARG A 116 -2.77 7.36 -0.76
N LEU A 117 -1.75 6.64 -0.27
CA LEU A 117 -1.05 5.58 -1.00
C LEU A 117 -1.59 4.21 -0.57
N LEU A 118 -2.22 3.48 -1.49
CA LEU A 118 -2.71 2.12 -1.25
C LEU A 118 -1.80 1.11 -1.97
N LEU A 119 -1.19 0.21 -1.21
CA LEU A 119 -0.27 -0.82 -1.69
C LEU A 119 -0.91 -2.20 -1.51
N LEU A 120 -1.27 -2.84 -2.62
CA LEU A 120 -1.84 -4.18 -2.66
C LEU A 120 -0.78 -5.16 -3.16
N ASP A 121 -0.13 -5.87 -2.24
CA ASP A 121 0.89 -6.86 -2.58
C ASP A 121 0.27 -8.23 -2.88
N GLU A 122 0.91 -8.96 -3.79
CA GLU A 122 0.45 -10.26 -4.30
C GLU A 122 -1.04 -10.26 -4.73
N VAL A 123 -1.56 -9.12 -5.20
CA VAL A 123 -2.97 -8.96 -5.62
C VAL A 123 -3.43 -9.97 -6.67
N THR A 124 -2.47 -10.52 -7.44
CA THR A 124 -2.73 -11.57 -8.44
C THR A 124 -3.12 -12.92 -7.85
N SER A 125 -2.99 -13.13 -6.54
CA SER A 125 -3.57 -14.29 -5.84
C SER A 125 -5.09 -14.32 -5.93
N VAL A 126 -5.72 -13.14 -6.00
CA VAL A 126 -7.16 -12.97 -6.05
C VAL A 126 -7.61 -13.00 -7.51
N ARG A 127 -8.47 -13.96 -7.86
CA ARG A 127 -9.05 -14.03 -9.20
C ARG A 127 -9.92 -12.80 -9.46
N ASP A 128 -9.80 -12.21 -10.65
CA ASP A 128 -10.56 -11.03 -11.08
C ASP A 128 -10.39 -9.80 -10.16
N TRP A 129 -9.24 -9.68 -9.48
CA TRP A 129 -8.92 -8.59 -8.55
C TRP A 129 -9.12 -7.19 -9.14
N ASP A 130 -8.89 -7.04 -10.44
CA ASP A 130 -9.04 -5.81 -11.20
C ASP A 130 -10.48 -5.30 -11.18
N ARG A 131 -11.47 -6.20 -11.08
CA ARG A 131 -12.89 -5.83 -10.94
C ARG A 131 -13.15 -5.12 -9.61
N GLY A 132 -12.50 -5.55 -8.53
CA GLY A 132 -12.58 -4.89 -7.23
C GLY A 132 -11.99 -3.49 -7.26
N VAL A 133 -10.79 -3.35 -7.84
CA VAL A 133 -10.14 -2.04 -8.02
C VAL A 133 -10.98 -1.12 -8.91
N LYS A 134 -11.45 -1.61 -10.05
CA LYS A 134 -12.33 -0.85 -10.96
C LYS A 134 -13.61 -0.41 -10.27
N HIS A 135 -14.25 -1.29 -9.49
CA HIS A 135 -15.45 -0.95 -8.75
C HIS A 135 -15.22 0.25 -7.80
N MET A 136 -14.11 0.26 -7.07
CA MET A 136 -13.76 1.35 -6.16
C MET A 136 -13.47 2.67 -6.88
N VAL A 137 -12.79 2.61 -8.03
CA VAL A 137 -12.55 3.78 -8.89
C VAL A 137 -13.87 4.33 -9.46
N ASP A 138 -14.71 3.45 -10.03
CA ASP A 138 -15.96 3.83 -10.71
C ASP A 138 -16.97 4.48 -9.74
N ARG A 139 -17.01 4.06 -8.46
CA ARG A 139 -17.86 4.68 -7.43
C ARG A 139 -17.26 5.93 -6.79
N GLY A 140 -16.09 6.38 -7.25
CA GLY A 140 -15.40 7.56 -6.74
C GLY A 140 -14.80 7.39 -5.34
N ALA A 141 -14.74 6.19 -4.77
CA ALA A 141 -14.18 5.98 -3.43
C ALA A 141 -12.67 6.31 -3.35
N LEU A 142 -11.99 6.24 -4.49
CA LEU A 142 -10.55 6.52 -4.63
C LEU A 142 -10.27 7.86 -5.33
N VAL A 143 -11.31 8.58 -5.76
CA VAL A 143 -11.18 9.89 -6.42
C VAL A 143 -11.48 10.95 -5.38
N ALA A 144 -10.50 11.81 -5.09
CA ALA A 144 -10.70 12.93 -4.16
C ALA A 144 -11.35 12.49 -2.84
N SER A 145 -10.74 11.53 -2.14
CA SER A 145 -10.98 11.41 -0.69
C SER A 145 -10.37 12.65 -0.01
N THR A 146 -11.09 13.75 -0.18
CA THR A 146 -10.91 15.06 0.44
C THR A 146 -11.52 15.01 1.84
#